data_AF-A0A5E4PUM8-F1
#
_entry.id   AF-A0A5E4PUM8-F1
#
_cell.length_a   1.000
_cell.length_b   1.000
_cell.length_c   1.000
_cell.angle_alpha   90.00
_cell.angle_beta   90.00
_cell.angle_gamma   90.00
#
_symmetry.space_group_name_H-M   'P 1'
#
loop_
_entity.id
_entity.type
_entity.pdbx_description
1 polymer ?
#
loop_
_entity_poly.entity_id
_entity_poly.type
_entity_poly.pdbx_seq_one_letter_code
_entity_poly.pdbx_strand_id
1 'polypeptide(L)'
;MSEVTSVFFASDTNEEPNDDLCDEFLNIIENYNESLSQLFLPSKVKHVYNPTIYARDTFETYIRKYCSSKKKIMFFGMNPGPWGMSQTGVPFGEISSVRDWLCIEGQVDRPPNENEFRPVKGFQCTRTEVSGKRFWGLFKKLCHTPENFFKTSFVYNYINQQWMTSSGCNITPSDFKMSEMEPLYNIGDLVLANVLRLYEVDTVVAIGRFCLLRAQKAISQYILLKNVKIVYMPHPSPRVVNNNNWEEKALHCLKSHDLLQYYSQGE
;
A
#
# COMPACT_ATOMS: atom_id res chain seq x y z
N MET A 1 -56.78 -3.61 -16.09
CA MET A 1 -55.87 -2.52 -16.48
C MET A 1 -54.84 -2.38 -15.37
N SER A 2 -53.58 -2.66 -15.74
CA SER A 2 -52.30 -2.33 -15.11
C SER A 2 -52.14 -2.40 -13.58
N GLU A 3 -51.33 -3.38 -13.18
CA GLU A 3 -50.39 -3.36 -12.06
C GLU A 3 -49.59 -2.05 -12.01
N VAL A 4 -49.22 -1.60 -10.81
CA VAL A 4 -47.81 -1.28 -10.48
C VAL A 4 -47.60 -1.52 -8.98
N THR A 5 -47.00 -2.66 -8.64
CA THR A 5 -46.37 -2.90 -7.34
C THR A 5 -45.00 -2.22 -7.37
N SER A 6 -44.83 -1.13 -6.62
CA SER A 6 -43.52 -0.51 -6.41
C SER A 6 -42.75 -1.34 -5.38
N VAL A 7 -41.79 -2.12 -5.85
CA VAL A 7 -40.77 -2.74 -5.01
C VAL A 7 -39.57 -1.79 -5.00
N PHE A 8 -39.44 -1.03 -3.91
CA PHE A 8 -38.20 -0.33 -3.60
C PHE A 8 -37.16 -1.37 -3.17
N PHE A 9 -36.20 -1.66 -4.03
CA PHE A 9 -34.94 -2.27 -3.63
C PHE A 9 -34.04 -1.18 -3.04
N ALA A 10 -34.05 -1.05 -1.71
CA ALA A 10 -32.97 -0.41 -0.99
C ALA A 10 -31.90 -1.48 -0.74
N SER A 11 -30.82 -1.47 -1.52
CA SER A 11 -29.59 -2.16 -1.16
C SER A 11 -28.79 -1.27 -0.21
N ASP A 12 -29.26 -1.15 1.02
CA ASP A 12 -28.50 -0.54 2.10
C ASP A 12 -27.61 -1.62 2.72
N THR A 13 -26.39 -1.78 2.20
CA THR A 13 -25.28 -2.27 3.02
C THR A 13 -24.64 -1.04 3.66
N ASN A 14 -25.37 -0.40 4.57
CA ASN A 14 -24.75 0.48 5.57
C ASN A 14 -24.12 -0.43 6.62
N GLU A 15 -22.99 -1.05 6.29
CA GLU A 15 -22.08 -1.53 7.33
C GLU A 15 -21.49 -0.28 7.98
N GLU A 16 -21.86 -0.01 9.24
CA GLU A 16 -21.21 1.05 10.01
C GLU A 16 -19.69 0.81 10.04
N PRO A 17 -18.86 1.87 9.98
CA PRO A 17 -17.42 1.73 10.03
C PRO A 17 -17.01 0.86 11.21
N ASN A 18 -16.33 -0.27 10.93
CA ASN A 18 -15.80 -1.11 11.99
C ASN A 18 -14.50 -0.49 12.52
N ASP A 19 -14.65 0.45 13.45
CA ASP A 19 -13.52 1.13 14.09
C ASP A 19 -12.56 0.13 14.76
N ASP A 20 -13.06 -1.00 15.26
CA ASP A 20 -12.25 -2.07 15.88
C ASP A 20 -11.27 -2.69 14.87
N LEU A 21 -11.69 -2.89 13.61
CA LEU A 21 -10.81 -3.42 12.55
C LEU A 21 -9.69 -2.44 12.20
N CYS A 22 -10.02 -1.15 12.11
CA CYS A 22 -9.04 -0.10 11.86
C CYS A 22 -8.06 0.03 13.03
N ASP A 23 -8.56 0.01 14.26
CA ASP A 23 -7.73 0.12 15.46
C ASP A 23 -6.81 -1.10 15.61
N GLU A 24 -7.30 -2.32 15.34
CA GLU A 24 -6.45 -3.52 15.31
C GLU A 24 -5.34 -3.41 14.26
N PHE A 25 -5.66 -2.91 13.05
CA PHE A 25 -4.63 -2.66 12.04
C PHE A 25 -3.60 -1.62 12.50
N LEU A 26 -4.05 -0.50 13.05
CA LEU A 26 -3.16 0.57 13.52
C LEU A 26 -2.26 0.07 14.66
N ASN A 27 -2.77 -0.76 15.56
CA ASN A 27 -1.99 -1.43 16.60
C ASN A 27 -0.93 -2.38 16.03
N ILE A 28 -1.24 -3.15 14.97
CA ILE A 28 -0.24 -3.96 14.26
C ILE A 28 0.88 -3.07 13.71
N ILE A 29 0.53 -1.92 13.14
CA ILE A 29 1.49 -0.97 12.57
C ILE A 29 2.36 -0.30 13.63
N GLU A 30 1.80 0.04 14.78
CA GLU A 30 2.53 0.61 15.92
C GLU A 30 3.56 -0.38 16.46
N ASN A 31 3.15 -1.62 16.75
CA ASN A 31 4.06 -2.69 17.15
C ASN A 31 5.16 -2.97 16.10
N TYR A 32 4.81 -2.88 14.81
CA TYR A 32 5.79 -3.04 13.75
C TYR A 32 6.79 -1.87 13.74
N ASN A 33 6.32 -0.64 13.92
CA ASN A 33 7.18 0.54 13.99
C ASN A 33 8.14 0.49 15.18
N GLU A 34 7.69 0.03 16.34
CA GLU A 34 8.55 -0.23 17.50
C GLU A 34 9.63 -1.25 17.17
N SER A 35 9.24 -2.39 16.59
CA SER A 35 10.18 -3.44 16.18
C SER A 35 11.21 -2.93 15.16
N LEU A 36 10.77 -2.12 14.18
CA LEU A 36 11.67 -1.50 13.20
C LEU A 36 12.64 -0.50 13.83
N SER A 37 12.25 0.20 14.91
CA SER A 37 13.11 1.15 15.61
C SER A 37 14.30 0.47 16.32
N GLN A 38 14.14 -0.80 16.68
CA GLN A 38 15.17 -1.60 17.36
C GLN A 38 16.08 -2.36 16.38
N LEU A 39 15.79 -2.33 15.08
CA LEU A 39 16.62 -3.00 14.09
C LEU A 39 17.97 -2.31 13.92
N PHE A 40 19.04 -3.11 13.95
CA PHE A 40 20.35 -2.65 13.52
C PHE A 40 20.36 -2.49 11.99
N LEU A 41 20.33 -1.24 11.53
CA LEU A 41 20.43 -0.92 10.11
C LEU A 41 21.90 -0.82 9.69
N PRO A 42 22.28 -1.32 8.49
CA PRO A 42 23.63 -1.18 7.98
C PRO A 42 24.08 0.27 7.92
N SER A 43 25.37 0.52 8.17
CA SER A 43 25.95 1.87 8.29
C SER A 43 25.79 2.77 7.06
N LYS A 44 25.47 2.18 5.89
CA LYS A 44 25.14 2.90 4.66
C LYS A 44 23.82 3.69 4.77
N VAL A 45 22.89 3.26 5.62
CA VAL A 45 21.65 3.98 5.93
C VAL A 45 21.99 5.15 6.83
N LYS A 46 21.76 6.38 6.35
CA LYS A 46 22.03 7.63 7.08
C LYS A 46 20.77 8.36 7.49
N HIS A 47 19.70 8.23 6.72
CA HIS A 47 18.39 8.79 7.05
C HIS A 47 17.32 7.70 6.96
N VAL A 48 16.40 7.72 7.93
CA VAL A 48 15.26 6.81 8.02
C VAL A 48 14.00 7.65 8.19
N TYR A 49 13.09 7.54 7.24
CA TYR A 49 11.79 8.22 7.29
C TYR A 49 10.72 7.18 7.53
N ASN A 50 9.84 7.41 8.50
CA ASN A 50 8.67 6.56 8.73
C ASN A 50 7.36 7.39 8.60
N PRO A 51 6.77 7.46 7.40
CA PRO A 51 5.54 8.24 7.19
C PRO A 51 4.33 7.74 7.97
N THR A 52 4.29 6.49 8.45
CA THR A 52 3.20 6.04 9.33
C THR A 52 3.26 6.67 10.73
N ILE A 53 4.35 7.40 11.04
CA ILE A 53 4.54 8.17 12.27
C ILE A 53 4.38 9.67 12.02
N TYR A 54 5.18 10.27 11.12
CA TYR A 54 5.13 11.74 10.95
C TYR A 54 3.99 12.20 10.03
N ALA A 55 3.42 11.33 9.19
CA ALA A 55 2.22 11.60 8.40
C ALA A 55 1.02 10.81 8.96
N ARG A 56 0.95 10.70 10.30
CA ARG A 56 -0.02 9.85 10.99
C ARG A 56 -1.46 10.25 10.68
N ASP A 57 -1.76 11.54 10.66
CA ASP A 57 -3.09 12.08 10.39
C ASP A 57 -3.65 11.55 9.05
N THR A 58 -2.87 11.67 7.98
CA THR A 58 -3.29 11.24 6.65
C THR A 58 -3.23 9.72 6.46
N PHE A 59 -2.28 9.04 7.14
CA PHE A 59 -2.22 7.58 7.17
C PHE A 59 -3.45 6.98 7.87
N GLU A 60 -3.82 7.47 9.06
CA GLU A 60 -5.03 7.05 9.77
C GLU A 60 -6.28 7.37 8.96
N THR A 61 -6.36 8.56 8.37
CA THR A 61 -7.48 8.93 7.49
C THR A 61 -7.63 7.92 6.35
N TYR A 62 -6.52 7.50 5.72
CA TYR A 62 -6.54 6.46 4.69
C TYR A 62 -7.10 5.13 5.21
N ILE A 63 -6.65 4.69 6.38
CA ILE A 63 -7.10 3.43 6.99
C ILE A 63 -8.58 3.50 7.39
N ARG A 64 -8.99 4.52 8.14
CA ARG A 64 -10.38 4.66 8.61
C ARG A 64 -11.36 4.84 7.46
N LYS A 65 -10.96 5.57 6.42
CA LYS A 65 -11.81 5.81 5.24
C LYS A 65 -11.98 4.58 4.36
N TYR A 66 -10.94 3.77 4.21
CA TYR A 66 -10.91 2.74 3.16
C TYR A 66 -10.68 1.31 3.62
N CYS A 67 -10.24 1.11 4.87
CA CYS A 67 -9.90 -0.19 5.44
C CYS A 67 -10.76 -0.54 6.67
N SER A 68 -11.99 -0.03 6.75
CA SER A 68 -12.96 -0.33 7.81
C SER A 68 -13.77 -1.62 7.59
N SER A 69 -13.43 -2.39 6.55
CA SER A 69 -14.05 -3.69 6.24
C SER A 69 -13.03 -4.68 5.71
N LYS A 70 -13.36 -5.98 5.74
CA LYS A 70 -12.50 -7.05 5.20
C LYS A 70 -12.23 -6.84 3.72
N LYS A 71 -11.04 -7.21 3.26
CA LYS A 71 -10.57 -6.97 1.90
C LYS A 71 -10.09 -8.27 1.27
N LYS A 72 -10.81 -8.74 0.25
CA LYS A 72 -10.46 -9.98 -0.46
C LYS A 72 -9.11 -9.88 -1.17
N ILE A 73 -8.73 -8.68 -1.62
CA ILE A 73 -7.51 -8.46 -2.39
C ILE A 73 -6.61 -7.45 -1.67
N MET A 74 -5.35 -7.81 -1.47
CA MET A 74 -4.34 -6.86 -0.99
C MET A 74 -3.30 -6.63 -2.08
N PHE A 75 -3.15 -5.38 -2.51
CA PHE A 75 -1.99 -4.94 -3.24
C PHE A 75 -0.92 -4.54 -2.25
N PHE A 76 0.33 -4.94 -2.47
CA PHE A 76 1.39 -4.42 -1.61
C PHE A 76 2.70 -4.12 -2.32
N GLY A 77 3.24 -2.96 -1.97
CA GLY A 77 4.53 -2.45 -2.40
C GLY A 77 5.64 -2.77 -1.40
N MET A 78 6.87 -2.40 -1.74
CA MET A 78 8.03 -2.67 -0.91
C MET A 78 8.13 -1.68 0.25
N ASN A 79 8.30 -0.39 -0.06
CA ASN A 79 8.51 0.66 0.93
C ASN A 79 8.17 2.06 0.35
N PRO A 80 8.01 3.10 1.20
CA PRO A 80 7.72 4.45 0.75
C PRO A 80 8.72 4.99 -0.25
N GLY A 81 8.23 5.64 -1.31
CA GLY A 81 9.03 6.47 -2.19
C GLY A 81 9.07 7.94 -1.71
N PRO A 82 10.13 8.69 -2.08
CA PRO A 82 10.43 10.00 -1.49
C PRO A 82 9.39 11.09 -1.81
N TRP A 83 8.64 10.92 -2.90
CA TRP A 83 7.70 11.93 -3.40
C TRP A 83 6.25 11.45 -3.39
N GLY A 84 6.01 10.24 -2.88
CA GLY A 84 4.69 9.65 -2.72
C GLY A 84 4.36 9.49 -1.24
N MET A 85 4.37 8.25 -0.76
CA MET A 85 4.02 7.94 0.64
C MET A 85 4.86 8.71 1.67
N SER A 86 6.14 9.01 1.41
CA SER A 86 6.95 9.82 2.33
C SER A 86 6.45 11.26 2.48
N GLN A 87 5.59 11.74 1.58
CA GLN A 87 4.97 13.07 1.62
C GLN A 87 3.52 13.03 2.07
N THR A 88 2.82 11.90 1.94
CA THR A 88 1.36 11.83 2.11
C THR A 88 0.88 10.82 3.14
N GLY A 89 1.74 9.93 3.63
CA GLY A 89 1.32 8.81 4.47
C GLY A 89 0.64 7.67 3.71
N VAL A 90 0.21 7.88 2.45
CA VAL A 90 -0.56 6.89 1.68
C VAL A 90 0.34 6.05 0.78
N PRO A 91 0.21 4.71 0.75
CA PRO A 91 0.96 3.85 -0.16
C PRO A 91 0.79 4.26 -1.63
N PHE A 92 1.90 4.28 -2.39
CA PHE A 92 1.91 4.81 -3.77
C PHE A 92 1.32 6.24 -3.86
N GLY A 93 1.36 7.00 -2.77
CA GLY A 93 0.58 8.21 -2.59
C GLY A 93 1.14 9.44 -3.28
N GLU A 94 1.13 9.46 -4.61
CA GLU A 94 1.38 10.67 -5.38
C GLU A 94 0.34 11.75 -5.03
N ILE A 95 0.83 12.98 -4.81
CA ILE A 95 0.07 14.08 -4.20
C ILE A 95 -1.31 14.26 -4.84
N SER A 96 -1.38 14.40 -6.15
CA SER A 96 -2.64 14.68 -6.86
C SER A 96 -3.60 13.49 -6.77
N SER A 97 -3.08 12.26 -6.85
CA SER A 97 -3.88 11.05 -6.68
C SER A 97 -4.49 10.96 -5.28
N VAL A 98 -3.71 11.30 -4.25
CA VAL A 98 -4.18 11.28 -2.86
C VAL A 98 -5.19 12.38 -2.57
N ARG A 99 -4.89 13.63 -2.96
CA ARG A 99 -5.79 14.76 -2.76
C ARG A 99 -7.03 14.69 -3.63
N ASP A 100 -6.85 14.60 -4.95
CA ASP A 100 -7.92 14.86 -5.91
C ASP A 100 -8.77 13.62 -6.23
N TRP A 101 -8.31 12.41 -5.88
CA TRP A 101 -9.05 11.18 -6.15
C TRP A 101 -9.34 10.37 -4.89
N LEU A 102 -8.35 10.15 -4.01
CA LEU A 102 -8.62 9.53 -2.71
C LEU A 102 -9.30 10.50 -1.73
N CYS A 103 -9.31 11.80 -2.02
CA CYS A 103 -9.92 12.83 -1.18
C CYS A 103 -9.38 12.75 0.25
N ILE A 104 -8.05 12.69 0.37
CA ILE A 104 -7.31 12.69 1.64
C ILE A 104 -6.34 13.87 1.59
N GLU A 105 -6.43 14.72 2.60
CA GLU A 105 -5.47 15.76 2.94
C GLU A 105 -5.39 15.84 4.46
N GLY A 106 -4.30 16.41 4.98
CA GLY A 106 -4.13 16.56 6.42
C GLY A 106 -2.72 17.03 6.77
N GLN A 107 -2.46 17.08 8.06
CA GLN A 107 -1.16 17.47 8.57
C GLN A 107 -0.11 16.40 8.28
N VAL A 108 1.07 16.85 7.86
CA VAL A 108 2.24 16.01 7.67
C VAL A 108 3.42 16.69 8.35
N ASP A 109 3.89 16.08 9.43
CA ASP A 109 5.05 16.53 10.19
C ASP A 109 6.36 16.11 9.50
N ARG A 110 7.49 16.45 10.14
CA ARG A 110 8.83 16.14 9.61
C ARG A 110 9.44 14.93 10.31
N PRO A 111 10.27 14.15 9.61
CA PRO A 111 11.08 13.11 10.23
C PRO A 111 12.16 13.73 11.15
N PRO A 112 12.59 13.04 12.22
CA PRO A 112 13.57 13.59 13.18
C PRO A 112 14.93 13.99 12.58
N ASN A 113 15.38 13.29 11.54
CA ASN A 113 16.64 13.55 10.83
C ASN A 113 16.38 13.70 9.33
N GLU A 114 15.85 14.86 8.94
CA GLU A 114 15.53 15.20 7.57
C GLU A 114 16.80 15.38 6.72
N ASN A 115 16.82 14.77 5.54
CA ASN A 115 17.83 14.95 4.52
C ASN A 115 17.52 16.19 3.67
N GLU A 116 18.50 17.06 3.49
CA GLU A 116 18.36 18.31 2.73
C GLU A 116 17.88 18.13 1.27
N PHE A 117 18.24 17.00 0.63
CA PHE A 117 17.85 16.70 -0.74
C PHE A 117 16.47 16.03 -0.83
N ARG A 118 15.90 15.64 0.31
CA ARG A 118 14.62 14.92 0.43
C ARG A 118 13.75 15.53 1.54
N PRO A 119 13.41 16.82 1.45
CA PRO A 119 12.54 17.44 2.45
C PRO A 119 11.11 16.85 2.37
N VAL A 120 10.48 16.72 3.53
CA VAL A 120 9.05 16.43 3.65
C VAL A 120 8.28 17.74 3.66
N LYS A 121 7.53 17.97 2.58
CA LYS A 121 6.71 19.17 2.36
C LYS A 121 5.22 18.88 2.43
N GLY A 122 4.83 17.66 2.80
CA GLY A 122 3.43 17.25 2.80
C GLY A 122 2.79 17.40 1.42
N PHE A 123 1.53 17.85 1.43
CA PHE A 123 0.75 18.15 0.22
C PHE A 123 1.23 19.39 -0.56
N GLN A 124 2.21 20.15 -0.04
CA GLN A 124 2.88 21.23 -0.77
C GLN A 124 4.05 20.73 -1.62
N CYS A 125 4.35 19.43 -1.61
CA CYS A 125 5.35 18.84 -2.48
C CYS A 125 4.96 19.00 -3.96
N THR A 126 5.83 19.65 -4.74
CA THR A 126 5.61 19.88 -6.19
C THR A 126 6.18 18.76 -7.07
N ARG A 127 6.85 17.76 -6.47
CA ARG A 127 7.39 16.60 -7.19
C ARG A 127 6.31 15.54 -7.33
N THR A 128 6.22 14.94 -8.51
CA THR A 128 5.32 13.82 -8.77
C THR A 128 6.06 12.49 -8.61
N GLU A 129 5.51 11.57 -7.83
CA GLU A 129 5.95 10.19 -7.84
C GLU A 129 5.33 9.42 -9.01
N VAL A 130 6.14 9.10 -10.02
CA VAL A 130 5.68 8.40 -11.24
C VAL A 130 5.07 7.04 -10.93
N SER A 131 5.65 6.29 -9.97
CA SER A 131 5.11 4.99 -9.53
C SER A 131 3.68 5.12 -9.02
N GLY A 132 3.45 6.07 -8.12
CA GLY A 132 2.15 6.35 -7.54
C GLY A 132 1.13 6.85 -8.56
N LYS A 133 1.53 7.80 -9.40
CA LYS A 133 0.69 8.33 -10.48
C LYS A 133 0.21 7.23 -11.43
N ARG A 134 1.10 6.28 -11.79
CA ARG A 134 0.74 5.14 -12.64
C ARG A 134 -0.24 4.20 -11.92
N PHE A 135 0.06 3.84 -10.67
CA PHE A 135 -0.75 2.92 -9.89
C PHE A 135 -2.17 3.45 -9.67
N TRP A 136 -2.31 4.62 -9.05
CA TRP A 136 -3.63 5.19 -8.78
C TRP A 136 -4.31 5.70 -10.05
N GLY A 137 -3.55 6.13 -11.06
CA GLY A 137 -4.09 6.49 -12.37
C GLY A 137 -4.81 5.34 -13.07
N LEU A 138 -4.30 4.11 -12.99
CA LEU A 138 -4.98 2.92 -13.50
C LEU A 138 -6.31 2.69 -12.78
N PHE A 139 -6.31 2.65 -11.46
CA PHE A 139 -7.54 2.38 -10.69
C PHE A 139 -8.54 3.54 -10.75
N LYS A 140 -8.09 4.78 -10.92
CA LYS A 140 -8.98 5.91 -11.25
C LYS A 140 -9.71 5.70 -12.57
N LYS A 141 -9.04 5.18 -13.59
CA LYS A 141 -9.67 4.89 -14.90
C LYS A 141 -10.64 3.72 -14.81
N LEU A 142 -10.28 2.65 -14.08
CA LEU A 142 -11.12 1.45 -13.96
C LEU A 142 -12.32 1.68 -13.04
N CYS A 143 -12.09 2.23 -11.85
CA CYS A 143 -13.08 2.27 -10.79
C CYS A 143 -13.92 3.55 -10.79
N HIS A 144 -13.44 4.62 -11.45
CA HIS A 144 -13.95 5.99 -11.42
C HIS A 144 -13.90 6.66 -10.03
N THR A 145 -14.44 6.02 -9.00
CA THR A 145 -14.40 6.46 -7.60
C THR A 145 -13.49 5.55 -6.77
N PRO A 146 -12.86 6.06 -5.71
CA PRO A 146 -12.02 5.25 -4.84
C PRO A 146 -12.83 4.14 -4.14
N GLU A 147 -14.08 4.39 -3.75
CA GLU A 147 -14.94 3.42 -3.06
C GLU A 147 -15.09 2.12 -3.89
N ASN A 148 -15.12 2.21 -5.21
CA ASN A 148 -15.21 1.04 -6.08
C ASN A 148 -13.95 0.16 -6.02
N PHE A 149 -12.76 0.75 -5.86
CA PHE A 149 -11.55 -0.02 -5.58
C PHE A 149 -11.58 -0.62 -4.17
N PHE A 150 -11.93 0.20 -3.17
CA PHE A 150 -11.84 -0.20 -1.76
C PHE A 150 -12.97 -1.11 -1.28
N LYS A 151 -14.02 -1.33 -2.08
CA LYS A 151 -15.03 -2.39 -1.84
C LYS A 151 -14.39 -3.76 -1.64
N THR A 152 -13.31 -4.06 -2.35
CA THR A 152 -12.68 -5.39 -2.33
C THR A 152 -11.20 -5.35 -1.99
N SER A 153 -10.57 -4.20 -2.19
CA SER A 153 -9.13 -4.09 -2.24
C SER A 153 -8.58 -3.05 -1.28
N PHE A 154 -7.34 -3.23 -0.84
CA PHE A 154 -6.57 -2.16 -0.22
C PHE A 154 -5.10 -2.27 -0.60
N VAL A 155 -4.36 -1.20 -0.31
CA VAL A 155 -2.93 -1.10 -0.61
C VAL A 155 -2.13 -0.92 0.66
N TYR A 156 -1.01 -1.65 0.78
CA TYR A 156 -0.09 -1.57 1.91
C TYR A 156 1.37 -1.64 1.44
N ASN A 157 2.34 -1.30 2.29
CA ASN A 157 3.76 -1.50 2.01
C ASN A 157 4.36 -2.51 2.99
N TYR A 158 5.23 -3.39 2.53
CA TYR A 158 5.89 -4.38 3.39
C TYR A 158 6.75 -3.71 4.48
N ILE A 159 7.46 -2.63 4.15
CA ILE A 159 8.29 -1.84 5.07
C ILE A 159 7.67 -0.45 5.20
N ASN A 160 7.41 0.00 6.42
CA ASN A 160 6.88 1.34 6.67
C ASN A 160 7.93 2.46 6.51
N GLN A 161 9.21 2.10 6.40
CA GLN A 161 10.32 3.04 6.36
C GLN A 161 10.91 3.24 4.96
N GLN A 162 11.30 4.48 4.67
CA GLN A 162 12.25 4.79 3.60
C GLN A 162 13.66 4.95 4.17
N TRP A 163 14.65 4.36 3.49
CA TRP A 163 16.06 4.47 3.85
C TRP A 163 16.85 5.22 2.80
N MET A 164 17.78 6.06 3.23
CA MET A 164 18.59 6.87 2.32
C MET A 164 20.04 7.00 2.78
N THR A 165 20.94 7.19 1.80
CA THR A 165 22.30 7.68 2.02
C THR A 165 22.29 9.14 2.48
N SER A 166 23.44 9.68 2.89
CA SER A 166 23.62 11.11 3.20
C SER A 166 23.29 12.04 2.01
N SER A 167 23.47 11.56 0.78
CA SER A 167 23.09 12.28 -0.45
C SER A 167 21.61 12.16 -0.82
N GLY A 168 20.78 11.52 0.01
CA GLY A 168 19.36 11.30 -0.27
C GLY A 168 19.09 10.23 -1.35
N CYS A 169 20.09 9.40 -1.70
CA CYS A 169 19.86 8.27 -2.59
C CYS A 169 19.07 7.19 -1.86
N ASN A 170 17.99 6.72 -2.48
CA ASN A 170 17.15 5.66 -1.91
C ASN A 170 17.95 4.36 -1.76
N ILE A 171 17.77 3.71 -0.62
CA ILE A 171 18.33 2.41 -0.28
C ILE A 171 17.17 1.43 -0.11
N THR A 172 17.34 0.21 -0.61
CA THR A 172 16.37 -0.89 -0.48
C THR A 172 17.04 -2.10 0.16
N PRO A 173 16.28 -3.06 0.71
CA PRO A 173 16.87 -4.28 1.28
C PRO A 173 17.76 -5.07 0.32
N SER A 174 17.50 -4.95 -1.00
CA SER A 174 18.33 -5.57 -2.05
C SER A 174 19.74 -4.97 -2.18
N ASP A 175 20.03 -3.83 -1.55
CA ASP A 175 21.36 -3.23 -1.53
C ASP A 175 22.29 -3.88 -0.48
N PHE A 176 21.79 -4.85 0.28
CA PHE A 176 22.47 -5.50 1.40
C PHE A 176 22.50 -7.02 1.25
N LYS A 177 23.36 -7.67 2.04
CA LYS A 177 23.39 -9.14 2.10
C LYS A 177 22.13 -9.66 2.80
N MET A 178 21.72 -10.87 2.42
CA MET A 178 20.57 -11.54 3.03
C MET A 178 20.67 -11.63 4.56
N SER A 179 21.86 -11.97 5.09
CA SER A 179 22.11 -12.08 6.53
C SER A 179 21.94 -10.75 7.28
N GLU A 180 22.16 -9.61 6.61
CA GLU A 180 21.97 -8.30 7.23
C GLU A 180 20.48 -7.94 7.33
N MET A 181 19.67 -8.41 6.37
CA MET A 181 18.25 -8.10 6.28
C MET A 181 17.33 -9.19 6.85
N GLU A 182 17.88 -10.35 7.24
CA GLU A 182 17.11 -11.46 7.80
C GLU A 182 16.26 -11.06 9.03
N PRO A 183 16.74 -10.23 9.97
CA PRO A 183 15.89 -9.76 11.08
C PRO A 183 14.67 -8.95 10.62
N LEU A 184 14.85 -8.04 9.65
CA LEU A 184 13.75 -7.28 9.03
C LEU A 184 12.73 -8.23 8.40
N TYR A 185 13.23 -9.24 7.72
CA TYR A 185 12.44 -10.24 7.01
C TYR A 185 11.58 -11.06 7.96
N ASN A 186 12.16 -11.57 9.06
CA ASN A 186 11.42 -12.34 10.06
C ASN A 186 10.28 -11.54 10.68
N ILE A 187 10.50 -10.26 11.00
CA ILE A 187 9.47 -9.39 11.58
C ILE A 187 8.43 -9.02 10.52
N GLY A 188 8.86 -8.58 9.34
CA GLY A 188 7.97 -8.11 8.28
C GLY A 188 7.08 -9.22 7.73
N ASP A 189 7.54 -10.47 7.64
CA ASP A 189 6.70 -11.59 7.18
C ASP A 189 5.61 -11.93 8.17
N LEU A 190 5.91 -11.87 9.47
CA LEU A 190 4.92 -12.07 10.51
C LEU A 190 3.86 -10.96 10.48
N VAL A 191 4.28 -9.70 10.34
CA VAL A 191 3.37 -8.55 10.22
C VAL A 191 2.51 -8.67 8.97
N LEU A 192 3.10 -9.03 7.82
CA LEU A 192 2.37 -9.29 6.59
C LEU A 192 1.31 -10.37 6.83
N ALA A 193 1.67 -11.50 7.46
CA ALA A 193 0.72 -12.57 7.76
C ALA A 193 -0.41 -12.12 8.70
N ASN A 194 -0.11 -11.29 9.69
CA ASN A 194 -1.12 -10.71 10.58
C ASN A 194 -2.11 -9.82 9.81
N VAL A 195 -1.61 -8.94 8.94
CA VAL A 195 -2.46 -8.08 8.10
C VAL A 195 -3.32 -8.91 7.15
N LEU A 196 -2.76 -9.96 6.52
CA LEU A 196 -3.52 -10.86 5.65
C LEU A 196 -4.64 -11.58 6.39
N ARG A 197 -4.40 -12.01 7.65
CA ARG A 197 -5.44 -12.61 8.51
C ARG A 197 -6.50 -11.59 8.91
N LEU A 198 -6.07 -10.41 9.35
CA LEU A 198 -6.96 -9.34 9.83
C LEU A 198 -8.00 -8.97 8.77
N TYR A 199 -7.57 -8.79 7.52
CA TYR A 199 -8.48 -8.43 6.42
C TYR A 199 -9.08 -9.63 5.69
N GLU A 200 -8.80 -10.85 6.13
CA GLU A 200 -9.25 -12.10 5.51
C GLU A 200 -8.91 -12.18 4.01
N VAL A 201 -7.71 -11.73 3.65
CA VAL A 201 -7.27 -11.65 2.26
C VAL A 201 -7.24 -13.03 1.62
N ASP A 202 -7.78 -13.12 0.41
CA ASP A 202 -7.80 -14.33 -0.42
C ASP A 202 -6.76 -14.25 -1.54
N THR A 203 -6.51 -13.05 -2.06
CA THR A 203 -5.52 -12.81 -3.11
C THR A 203 -4.57 -11.68 -2.74
N VAL A 204 -3.27 -11.97 -2.82
CA VAL A 204 -2.21 -10.98 -2.68
C VAL A 204 -1.65 -10.62 -4.06
N VAL A 205 -1.71 -9.35 -4.42
CA VAL A 205 -1.06 -8.81 -5.61
C VAL A 205 0.26 -8.17 -5.19
N ALA A 206 1.35 -8.91 -5.41
CA ALA A 206 2.69 -8.51 -5.06
C ALA A 206 3.30 -7.60 -6.15
N ILE A 207 3.52 -6.33 -5.82
CA ILE A 207 4.02 -5.33 -6.77
C ILE A 207 5.56 -5.34 -6.80
N GLY A 208 6.11 -6.08 -7.76
CA GLY A 208 7.55 -6.26 -7.92
C GLY A 208 8.09 -7.55 -7.29
N ARG A 209 9.31 -7.93 -7.70
CA ARG A 209 9.89 -9.24 -7.37
C ARG A 209 10.19 -9.41 -5.89
N PHE A 210 10.61 -8.33 -5.21
CA PHE A 210 10.80 -8.33 -3.76
C PHE A 210 9.52 -8.77 -3.05
N CYS A 211 8.41 -8.07 -3.32
CA CYS A 211 7.11 -8.37 -2.72
C CYS A 211 6.69 -9.81 -3.01
N LEU A 212 6.86 -10.30 -4.24
CA LEU A 212 6.48 -11.67 -4.58
C LEU A 212 7.17 -12.70 -3.69
N LEU A 213 8.49 -12.54 -3.49
CA LEU A 213 9.27 -13.46 -2.66
C LEU A 213 8.87 -13.36 -1.18
N ARG A 214 8.59 -12.14 -0.69
CA ARG A 214 8.14 -11.94 0.70
C ARG A 214 6.75 -12.54 0.94
N ALA A 215 5.80 -12.34 0.04
CA ALA A 215 4.48 -12.96 0.12
C ALA A 215 4.57 -14.49 0.18
N GLN A 216 5.36 -15.09 -0.71
CA GLN A 216 5.57 -16.54 -0.73
C GLN A 216 6.13 -17.06 0.60
N LYS A 217 7.13 -16.38 1.16
CA LYS A 217 7.74 -16.75 2.44
C LYS A 217 6.75 -16.60 3.59
N ALA A 218 6.15 -15.43 3.77
CA ALA A 218 5.19 -15.15 4.83
C ALA A 218 4.01 -16.14 4.82
N ILE A 219 3.40 -16.37 3.66
CA ILE A 219 2.27 -17.29 3.53
C ILE A 219 2.70 -18.72 3.85
N SER A 220 3.81 -19.19 3.27
CA SER A 220 4.31 -20.56 3.52
C SER A 220 4.66 -20.84 4.98
N GLN A 221 5.07 -19.80 5.73
CA GLN A 221 5.54 -19.93 7.10
C GLN A 221 4.42 -19.75 8.12
N TYR A 222 3.48 -18.83 7.87
CA TYR A 222 2.51 -18.38 8.88
C TYR A 222 1.04 -18.64 8.51
N ILE A 223 0.74 -19.01 7.26
CA ILE A 223 -0.64 -19.23 6.77
C ILE A 223 -0.74 -20.62 6.14
N LEU A 224 -0.70 -21.66 6.99
CA LEU A 224 -0.60 -23.06 6.55
C LEU A 224 -1.93 -23.68 6.07
N LEU A 225 -3.07 -23.18 6.54
CA LEU A 225 -4.39 -23.81 6.34
C LEU A 225 -5.29 -23.08 5.33
N LYS A 226 -4.89 -21.89 4.86
CA LYS A 226 -5.67 -21.09 3.90
C LYS A 226 -4.91 -20.99 2.58
N ASN A 227 -5.61 -21.26 1.47
CA ASN A 227 -5.03 -21.09 0.14
C ASN A 227 -5.11 -19.63 -0.30
N VAL A 228 -4.12 -18.82 0.09
CA VAL A 228 -4.00 -17.43 -0.36
C VAL A 228 -3.32 -17.41 -1.74
N LYS A 229 -4.03 -16.92 -2.77
CA LYS A 229 -3.51 -16.78 -4.13
C LYS A 229 -2.47 -15.66 -4.18
N ILE A 230 -1.28 -15.94 -4.72
CA ILE A 230 -0.23 -14.92 -4.91
C ILE A 230 -0.12 -14.59 -6.39
N VAL A 231 -0.35 -13.32 -6.73
CA VAL A 231 -0.26 -12.78 -8.09
C VAL A 231 0.93 -11.83 -8.16
N TYR A 232 1.78 -12.01 -9.17
CA TYR A 232 2.86 -11.08 -9.45
C TYR A 232 2.39 -9.98 -10.40
N MET A 233 2.62 -8.72 -10.01
CA MET A 233 2.47 -7.57 -10.88
C MET A 233 3.83 -6.85 -11.03
N PRO A 234 4.26 -6.49 -12.25
CA PRO A 234 5.46 -5.67 -12.43
C PRO A 234 5.36 -4.35 -11.65
N HIS A 235 6.48 -3.85 -11.14
CA HIS A 235 6.50 -2.59 -10.39
C HIS A 235 6.32 -1.36 -11.33
N PRO A 236 5.55 -0.32 -10.97
CA PRO A 236 5.25 0.84 -11.84
C PRO A 236 6.43 1.80 -12.07
N SER A 237 7.52 1.64 -11.31
CA SER A 237 8.68 2.54 -11.38
C SER A 237 9.27 2.67 -12.79
N PRO A 238 9.67 3.89 -13.19
CA PRO A 238 10.39 4.13 -14.45
C PRO A 238 11.81 3.56 -14.44
N ARG A 239 12.34 3.17 -13.28
CA ARG A 239 13.66 2.51 -13.16
C ARG A 239 13.64 1.06 -13.64
N VAL A 240 12.45 0.47 -13.77
CA VAL A 240 12.31 -0.86 -14.40
C VAL A 240 12.58 -0.70 -15.89
N VAL A 241 13.57 -1.42 -16.40
CA VAL A 241 13.99 -1.35 -17.82
C VAL A 241 12.79 -1.66 -18.73
N ASN A 242 12.61 -0.86 -19.79
CA ASN A 242 11.52 -1.00 -20.77
C ASN A 242 10.10 -1.00 -20.15
N ASN A 243 9.89 -0.21 -19.11
CA ASN A 243 8.60 -0.08 -18.41
C ASN A 243 7.82 1.17 -18.82
N ASN A 244 7.70 1.39 -20.13
CA ASN A 244 6.93 2.52 -20.68
C ASN A 244 5.43 2.21 -20.78
N ASN A 245 5.08 0.92 -20.89
CA ASN A 245 3.72 0.38 -21.03
C ASN A 245 3.27 -0.35 -19.75
N TRP A 246 3.50 0.26 -18.59
CA TRP A 246 3.17 -0.39 -17.31
C TRP A 246 1.66 -0.62 -17.15
N GLU A 247 0.85 0.34 -17.59
CA GLU A 247 -0.61 0.28 -17.46
C GLU A 247 -1.18 -0.93 -18.20
N GLU A 248 -0.72 -1.20 -19.42
CA GLU A 248 -1.10 -2.35 -20.23
C GLU A 248 -0.67 -3.67 -19.60
N LYS A 249 0.54 -3.72 -19.03
CA LYS A 249 1.03 -4.90 -18.30
C LYS A 249 0.21 -5.18 -17.04
N ALA A 250 -0.13 -4.13 -16.30
CA ALA A 250 -0.96 -4.24 -15.10
C ALA A 250 -2.38 -4.69 -15.45
N LEU A 251 -2.99 -4.11 -16.50
CA LEU A 251 -4.31 -4.51 -16.98
C LEU A 251 -4.33 -5.97 -17.45
N HIS A 252 -3.31 -6.38 -18.22
CA HIS A 252 -3.17 -7.77 -18.63
C HIS A 252 -3.04 -8.71 -17.43
N CYS A 253 -2.23 -8.35 -16.42
CA CYS A 253 -2.10 -9.11 -15.17
C CYS A 253 -3.44 -9.26 -14.44
N LEU A 254 -4.22 -8.16 -14.31
CA LEU A 254 -5.54 -8.21 -13.68
C LEU A 254 -6.49 -9.12 -14.46
N LYS A 255 -6.49 -9.03 -15.79
CA LYS A 255 -7.34 -9.86 -16.66
C LYS A 255 -6.94 -11.34 -16.60
N SER A 256 -5.65 -11.66 -16.67
CA SER A 256 -5.15 -13.04 -16.71
C SER A 256 -5.32 -13.80 -15.40
N HIS A 257 -5.63 -13.10 -14.30
CA HIS A 257 -5.84 -13.69 -12.98
C HIS A 257 -7.29 -13.52 -12.48
N ASP A 258 -8.21 -13.13 -13.37
CA ASP A 258 -9.63 -12.91 -13.08
C ASP A 258 -9.88 -11.87 -11.98
N LEU A 259 -9.00 -10.85 -11.89
CA LEU A 259 -9.12 -9.77 -10.92
C LEU A 259 -9.83 -8.53 -11.50
N LEU A 260 -9.87 -8.39 -12.82
CA LEU A 260 -10.43 -7.22 -13.48
C LEU A 260 -11.93 -7.01 -13.19
N GLN A 261 -12.66 -8.11 -12.93
CA GLN A 261 -14.08 -8.10 -12.55
C GLN A 261 -14.39 -7.34 -11.24
N TYR A 262 -13.39 -7.14 -10.38
CA TYR A 262 -13.57 -6.40 -9.12
C TYR A 262 -13.46 -4.88 -9.28
N TYR A 263 -13.00 -4.39 -10.44
CA TYR A 263 -12.74 -2.98 -10.69
C TYR A 263 -13.51 -2.42 -11.88
N SER A 264 -13.95 -3.31 -12.78
CA SER A 264 -14.75 -2.92 -13.93
C SER A 264 -16.21 -3.01 -13.50
N GLN A 265 -16.89 -1.86 -13.40
CA GLN A 265 -18.35 -1.90 -13.43
C GLN A 265 -18.74 -2.48 -14.79
N GLY A 266 -19.60 -3.50 -14.81
CA GLY A 266 -20.25 -3.87 -16.06
C GLY A 266 -20.93 -2.61 -16.61
N GLU A 267 -20.71 -2.32 -17.89
CA GLU A 267 -21.49 -1.30 -18.61
C GLU A 267 -22.99 -1.57 -18.47
#